data_AF-A0A353SYP9-F1
#
_entry.id   AF-A0A353SYP9-F1
#
_cell.length_a   1.000
_cell.length_b   1.000
_cell.length_c   1.000
_cell.angle_alpha   90.00
_cell.angle_beta   90.00
_cell.angle_gamma   90.00
#
_symmetry.space_group_name_H-M   'P 1'
#
loop_
_entity.id
_entity.type
_entity.pdbx_description
1 polymer ?
#
loop_
_entity_poly.entity_id
_entity_poly.type
_entity_poly.pdbx_seq_one_letter_code
_entity_poly.pdbx_strand_id
1 'polypeptide(L)'
;MKFDPKIHHRHSIRPKDYDYAQAGGYFVTIVTRGRACLLGEINNYKMKLSVAGQIVEEQWNTIPDHFPSVELGAFVIMPNHIHAIILCRGVVSTPPVVSTPRPCA
;
A
#
# COMPACT_ATOMS: atom_id res chain seq x y z
N MET A 1 22.49 -12.02 2.81
CA MET A 1 22.90 -12.87 1.67
C MET A 1 23.19 -11.97 0.48
N LYS A 2 24.32 -12.17 -0.22
CA LYS A 2 24.60 -11.45 -1.48
C LYS A 2 23.78 -12.10 -2.59
N PHE A 3 23.15 -11.28 -3.43
CA PHE A 3 22.43 -11.77 -4.60
C PHE A 3 23.44 -12.35 -5.60
N ASP A 4 23.21 -13.59 -6.00
CA ASP A 4 23.97 -14.29 -7.05
C ASP A 4 23.01 -14.65 -8.20
N PRO A 5 23.09 -13.97 -9.35
CA PRO A 5 22.18 -14.17 -10.47
C PRO A 5 22.29 -15.56 -11.13
N LYS A 6 23.35 -16.33 -10.88
CA LYS A 6 23.53 -17.69 -11.42
C LYS A 6 22.71 -18.74 -10.68
N ILE A 7 22.33 -18.45 -9.43
CA ILE A 7 21.56 -19.37 -8.56
C ILE A 7 20.22 -18.77 -8.15
N HIS A 8 20.12 -17.44 -8.03
CA HIS A 8 18.89 -16.74 -7.69
C HIS A 8 18.12 -16.36 -8.96
N HIS A 9 17.46 -17.35 -9.54
CA HIS A 9 16.50 -17.12 -10.62
C HIS A 9 15.20 -16.62 -9.99
N ARG A 10 15.05 -15.30 -9.87
CA ARG A 10 13.80 -14.71 -9.39
C ARG A 10 12.77 -14.74 -10.51
N HIS A 11 11.91 -15.75 -10.50
CA HIS A 11 10.70 -15.75 -11.31
C HIS A 11 9.75 -14.66 -10.81
N SER A 12 8.90 -14.15 -11.71
CA SER A 12 7.83 -13.25 -11.30
C SER A 12 6.92 -13.98 -10.32
N ILE A 13 6.73 -13.38 -9.13
CA ILE A 13 5.75 -13.84 -8.14
C ILE A 13 4.32 -13.49 -8.59
N ARG A 14 4.18 -12.57 -9.56
CA ARG A 14 2.88 -12.15 -10.09
C ARG A 14 2.31 -13.25 -11.02
N PRO A 15 1.20 -13.92 -10.66
CA PRO A 15 0.44 -14.73 -11.60
C PRO A 15 0.09 -13.93 -12.86
N LYS A 16 0.36 -14.53 -14.03
CA LYS A 16 0.25 -13.86 -15.34
C LYS A 16 -1.19 -13.51 -15.72
N ASP A 17 -2.13 -14.38 -15.37
CA ASP A 17 -3.53 -14.27 -15.79
C ASP A 17 -4.43 -13.70 -14.67
N TYR A 18 -3.81 -13.09 -13.65
CA TYR A 18 -4.54 -12.41 -12.59
C TYR A 18 -4.67 -10.92 -12.94
N ASP A 19 -5.91 -10.44 -13.08
CA ASP A 19 -6.17 -9.01 -13.18
C ASP A 19 -5.96 -8.37 -11.79
N TYR A 20 -5.06 -7.39 -11.70
CA TYR A 20 -4.76 -6.67 -10.45
C TYR A 20 -5.56 -5.38 -10.30
N ALA A 21 -6.39 -5.02 -11.28
CA ALA A 21 -7.28 -3.86 -11.21
C ALA A 21 -8.59 -4.18 -10.46
N GLN A 22 -8.94 -5.46 -10.32
CA GLN A 22 -10.07 -5.90 -9.51
C GLN A 22 -9.84 -5.66 -8.01
N ALA A 23 -10.95 -5.60 -7.27
CA ALA A 23 -10.93 -5.35 -5.84
C ALA A 23 -10.12 -6.42 -5.11
N GLY A 24 -9.30 -6.01 -4.13
CA GLY A 24 -8.42 -6.94 -3.43
C GLY A 24 -7.68 -6.34 -2.25
N GLY A 25 -7.22 -7.23 -1.37
CA GLY A 25 -6.37 -6.88 -0.24
C GLY A 25 -4.89 -7.10 -0.56
N TYR A 26 -4.06 -6.13 -0.18
CA TYR A 26 -2.64 -6.12 -0.45
C TYR A 26 -1.86 -5.98 0.85
N PHE A 27 -0.95 -6.93 1.11
CA PHE A 27 0.03 -6.78 2.17
C PHE A 27 1.22 -5.97 1.66
N VAL A 28 1.46 -4.82 2.29
CA VAL A 28 2.52 -3.88 1.92
C VAL A 28 3.52 -3.80 3.06
N THR A 29 4.81 -3.78 2.69
CA THR A 29 5.89 -3.48 3.62
C THR A 29 6.73 -2.34 3.08
N ILE A 30 6.87 -1.27 3.84
CA ILE A 30 7.69 -0.11 3.48
C ILE A 30 8.84 -0.04 4.47
N VAL A 31 10.08 -0.09 3.99
CA VAL A 31 11.28 -0.11 4.82
C VAL A 31 12.06 1.18 4.61
N THR A 32 12.52 1.81 5.68
CA THR A 32 13.36 3.00 5.60
C THR A 32 14.68 2.70 4.90
N ARG A 33 15.28 3.74 4.30
CA ARG A 33 16.57 3.61 3.63
C ARG A 33 17.61 3.07 4.61
N GLY A 34 18.33 2.02 4.18
CA GLY A 34 19.36 1.39 5.00
C GLY A 34 18.82 0.71 6.27
N ARG A 35 17.50 0.51 6.39
CA ARG A 35 16.84 -0.01 7.61
C ARG A 35 17.10 0.85 8.86
N ALA A 36 17.33 2.14 8.67
CA ALA A 36 17.54 3.09 9.76
C ALA A 36 16.27 3.22 10.62
N CYS A 37 16.42 3.21 11.94
CA CYS A 37 15.31 3.30 12.91
C CYS A 37 14.77 4.74 13.03
N LEU A 38 14.29 5.29 11.91
CA LEU A 38 13.82 6.68 11.83
C LEU A 38 12.40 6.86 12.36
N LEU A 39 11.59 5.80 12.42
CA LEU A 39 10.18 5.85 12.82
C LEU A 39 10.01 5.77 14.34
N GLY A 40 11.07 5.43 15.07
CA GLY A 40 11.13 5.46 16.52
C GLY A 40 11.92 4.30 17.10
N GLU A 41 11.61 3.93 18.33
CA GLU A 41 12.26 2.86 19.08
C GLU A 41 11.24 2.01 19.84
N ILE A 42 11.64 0.79 20.21
CA ILE A 42 10.83 -0.07 21.09
C ILE A 42 11.44 0.00 22.49
N ASN A 43 10.63 0.39 23.47
CA ASN A 43 11.00 0.40 24.89
C ASN A 43 9.94 -0.36 25.69
N ASN A 44 10.36 -1.30 26.54
CA ASN A 44 9.47 -2.15 27.33
C ASN A 44 8.34 -2.80 26.49
N TYR A 45 8.70 -3.38 25.34
CA TYR A 45 7.77 -4.02 24.39
C TYR A 45 6.71 -3.09 23.79
N LYS A 46 6.86 -1.77 23.96
CA LYS A 46 5.97 -0.75 23.39
C LYS A 46 6.70 0.06 22.36
N MET A 47 6.02 0.32 21.25
CA MET A 47 6.53 1.19 20.20
C MET A 47 6.40 2.65 20.66
N LYS A 48 7.52 3.38 20.64
CA LYS A 48 7.57 4.82 20.91
C LYS A 48 7.94 5.54 19.63
N LEU A 49 6.95 6.15 18.98
CA LEU A 49 7.14 6.83 17.71
C LEU A 49 8.06 8.05 17.86
N SER A 50 8.95 8.24 16.89
CA SER A 50 9.66 9.50 16.71
C SER A 50 8.71 10.54 16.09
N VAL A 51 9.18 11.79 15.93
CA VAL A 51 8.44 12.81 15.17
C VAL A 51 8.13 12.33 13.74
N ALA A 52 9.09 11.69 13.07
CA ALA A 52 8.86 11.13 11.74
C ALA A 52 7.88 9.95 11.77
N GLY A 53 7.91 9.12 12.82
CA GLY A 53 6.94 8.04 13.00
C GLY A 53 5.50 8.55 13.20
N GLN A 54 5.34 9.65 13.94
CA GLN A 54 4.03 10.30 14.14
C GLN A 54 3.49 10.88 12.83
N ILE A 55 4.34 11.57 12.05
CA ILE A 55 3.95 12.08 10.71
C ILE A 55 3.52 10.91 9.81
N VAL A 56 4.27 9.81 9.83
CA VAL A 56 3.92 8.61 9.06
C VAL A 56 2.57 8.04 9.50
N GLU A 57 2.30 7.94 10.80
CA GLU A 57 1.01 7.47 11.32
C GLU A 57 -0.14 8.39 10.91
N GLU A 58 0.03 9.70 11.02
CA GLU A 58 -0.96 10.70 10.59
C GLU A 58 -1.25 10.58 9.10
N GLN A 59 -0.22 10.61 8.26
CA GLN A 59 -0.36 10.51 6.80
C GLN A 59 -0.91 9.15 6.35
N TRP A 60 -0.62 8.09 7.10
CA TRP A 60 -1.20 6.77 6.84
C TRP A 60 -2.72 6.83 7.00
N ASN A 61 -3.20 7.45 8.07
CA ASN A 61 -4.64 7.56 8.35
C ASN A 61 -5.39 8.47 7.36
N THR A 62 -4.71 9.41 6.69
CA THR A 62 -5.31 10.28 5.65
C THR A 62 -5.38 9.64 4.26
N ILE A 63 -4.85 8.42 4.08
CA ILE A 63 -4.88 7.72 2.78
C ILE A 63 -6.30 7.61 2.20
N PRO A 64 -7.34 7.21 2.96
CA PRO A 64 -8.71 7.13 2.44
C PRO A 64 -9.26 8.48 1.96
N ASP A 65 -8.84 9.59 2.58
CA ASP A 65 -9.28 10.94 2.19
C ASP A 65 -8.71 11.33 0.82
N HIS A 66 -7.49 10.90 0.52
CA HIS A 66 -6.84 11.13 -0.77
C HIS A 66 -7.28 10.12 -1.85
N PHE A 67 -7.61 8.89 -1.44
CA PHE A 67 -7.97 7.79 -2.32
C PHE A 67 -9.28 7.12 -1.85
N PRO A 68 -10.45 7.62 -2.27
CA PRO A 68 -11.74 7.11 -1.80
C PRO A 68 -12.02 5.64 -2.12
N SER A 69 -11.31 5.06 -3.09
CA SER A 69 -11.36 3.64 -3.44
C SER A 69 -10.47 2.77 -2.55
N VAL A 70 -9.77 3.35 -1.57
CA VAL A 70 -8.83 2.65 -0.68
C VAL A 70 -9.37 2.64 0.74
N GLU A 71 -9.35 1.47 1.36
CA GLU A 71 -9.58 1.33 2.80
C GLU A 71 -8.31 0.79 3.48
N LEU A 72 -8.12 1.23 4.72
CA LEU A 72 -7.02 0.78 5.55
C LEU A 72 -7.44 -0.46 6.33
N GLY A 73 -6.68 -1.54 6.18
CA GLY A 73 -6.73 -2.69 7.07
C GLY A 73 -5.82 -2.51 8.28
N ALA A 74 -5.44 -3.63 8.90
CA ALA A 74 -4.46 -3.61 9.99
C ALA A 74 -3.10 -3.11 9.50
N PHE A 75 -2.46 -2.26 10.30
CA PHE A 75 -1.08 -1.84 10.10
C PHE A 75 -0.31 -1.77 11.42
N VAL A 76 1.01 -1.87 11.33
CA VAL A 76 1.93 -1.70 12.46
C VAL A 76 3.17 -0.96 12.00
N ILE A 77 3.55 0.05 12.78
CA ILE A 77 4.79 0.80 12.59
C ILE A 77 5.84 0.19 13.51
N MET A 78 6.95 -0.24 12.91
CA MET A 78 8.16 -0.68 13.58
C MET A 78 9.25 0.40 13.42
N PRO A 79 10.31 0.40 14.24
CA PRO A 79 11.35 1.43 14.22
C PRO A 79 11.87 1.82 12.82
N ASN A 80 11.99 0.87 11.90
CA ASN A 80 12.56 1.08 10.56
C ASN A 80 11.65 0.62 9.41
N HIS A 81 10.42 0.19 9.67
CA HIS A 81 9.51 -0.24 8.61
C HIS A 81 8.05 -0.20 9.06
N ILE A 82 7.15 -0.29 8.09
CA ILE A 82 5.71 -0.41 8.29
C ILE A 82 5.27 -1.69 7.62
N HIS A 83 4.42 -2.45 8.30
CA HIS A 83 3.64 -3.53 7.69
C HIS A 83 2.18 -3.11 7.66
N ALA A 84 1.50 -3.30 6.55
CA ALA A 84 0.11 -2.91 6.44
C ALA A 84 -0.69 -3.75 5.46
N ILE A 85 -2.00 -3.78 5.66
CA ILE A 85 -2.98 -4.29 4.72
C ILE A 85 -3.71 -3.09 4.12
N ILE A 86 -3.72 -2.99 2.79
CA ILE A 86 -4.50 -2.01 2.04
C ILE A 86 -5.58 -2.75 1.27
N LEU A 87 -6.82 -2.30 1.36
CA LEU A 87 -7.94 -2.83 0.61
C LEU A 87 -8.24 -1.86 -0.53
N CYS A 88 -7.96 -2.27 -1.76
CA CYS A 88 -8.36 -1.51 -2.93
C CYS A 88 -9.73 -2.01 -3.37
N ARG A 89 -10.74 -1.13 -3.33
CA ARG A 89 -12.02 -1.37 -3.98
C ARG A 89 -11.83 -1.19 -5.48
N GLY A 90 -12.35 -2.14 -6.25
CA GLY A 90 -12.40 -2.00 -7.69
C GLY A 90 -13.14 -0.72 -8.07
N VAL A 91 -12.77 -0.11 -9.20
CA VAL A 91 -13.52 1.02 -9.73
C VAL A 91 -14.95 0.53 -9.96
N VAL A 92 -15.94 1.14 -9.29
CA VAL A 92 -17.32 1.02 -9.74
C VAL A 92 -17.31 1.65 -11.13
N SER A 93 -17.24 0.83 -12.17
CA SER A 93 -17.60 1.27 -13.50
C SER A 93 -19.05 1.69 -13.38
N THR A 94 -19.28 2.98 -13.15
CA THR A 94 -20.51 3.58 -13.65
C THR A 94 -20.47 3.25 -15.14
N PRO A 95 -21.43 2.45 -15.66
CA PRO A 95 -21.47 2.25 -17.10
C PRO A 95 -21.48 3.65 -17.72
N PRO A 96 -20.71 3.89 -18.80
CA PRO A 96 -20.73 5.19 -19.44
C PRO A 96 -22.21 5.49 -19.69
N VAL A 97 -22.69 6.61 -19.17
CA VAL A 97 -23.99 7.13 -19.55
C VAL A 97 -23.89 7.27 -21.06
N VAL A 98 -24.55 6.36 -21.78
CA VAL A 98 -24.72 6.47 -23.22
C VAL A 98 -25.57 7.72 -23.40
N SER A 99 -24.89 8.86 -23.54
CA SER A 99 -25.52 10.03 -24.10
C SER A 99 -25.91 9.63 -25.50
N THR A 100 -27.21 9.44 -25.71
CA THR A 100 -27.76 9.31 -27.04
C THR A 100 -27.32 10.53 -27.85
N PRO A 101 -26.91 10.36 -29.11
CA PRO A 101 -26.52 11.50 -29.93
C PRO A 101 -27.70 12.46 -30.02
N ARG A 102 -27.46 13.75 -29.73
CA ARG A 102 -28.42 14.80 -30.04
C ARG A 102 -28.77 14.69 -31.53
N PRO A 103 -30.05 14.64 -31.91
CA PRO A 103 -30.39 14.84 -33.31
C PRO A 103 -29.97 16.26 -33.69
N CYS A 104 -29.19 16.38 -34.76
CA CYS A 104 -28.92 17.68 -35.38
C CYS A 104 -30.26 18.22 -35.91
N ALA A 105 -30.62 19.42 -35.45
CA ALA A 105 -31.59 20.30 -36.07
C ALA A 105 -30.89 21.61 -36.41
#